data_AF-A0A1W1H8T3-F1
#
_entry.id   AF-A0A1W1H8T3-F1
#
_cell.length_a   1.000
_cell.length_b   1.000
_cell.length_c   1.000
_cell.angle_alpha   90.00
_cell.angle_beta   90.00
_cell.angle_gamma   90.00
#
_symmetry.space_group_name_H-M   'P 1'
#
loop_
_entity.id
_entity.type
_entity.pdbx_description
1 polymer ?
#
loop_
_entity_poly.entity_id
_entity_poly.type
_entity_poly.pdbx_seq_one_letter_code
_entity_poly.pdbx_strand_id
1 'polypeptide(L)' 'MSKISPKSNSISTIIRSYKSAVTRHARRMGFEFQWQSRFHDHIIRNDVEYQRIYNYIKNNPANWEEDRFFQN' A
#
# COMPACT_ATOMS: atom_id res chain seq x y z
N MET A 1 -29.40 5.39 7.39
CA MET A 1 -28.02 5.17 6.89
C MET A 1 -27.20 6.41 7.21
N SER A 2 -25.93 6.29 7.62
CA SER A 2 -25.11 7.46 7.94
C SER A 2 -24.90 8.33 6.69
N LYS A 3 -24.99 9.66 6.83
CA LYS A 3 -24.74 10.64 5.76
C LYS A 3 -23.32 10.60 5.20
N ILE A 4 -22.42 9.87 5.85
CA ILE A 4 -21.01 9.71 5.48
C ILE A 4 -20.74 8.20 5.39
N SER A 5 -21.23 7.58 4.33
CA SER A 5 -20.80 6.24 3.96
C SER A 5 -19.56 6.36 3.05
N PRO A 6 -18.55 5.48 3.19
CA PRO A 6 -17.42 5.47 2.27
C PRO A 6 -17.92 5.28 0.85
N LYS A 7 -17.42 6.10 -0.08
CA LYS A 7 -17.78 5.96 -1.49
C LYS A 7 -17.43 4.55 -1.96
N SER A 8 -18.43 3.83 -2.47
CA SER A 8 -18.24 2.52 -3.08
C SER A 8 -17.21 2.62 -4.21
N ASN A 9 -16.39 1.57 -4.35
CA ASN A 9 -15.34 1.47 -5.36
C ASN A 9 -14.25 2.56 -5.31
N SER A 10 -14.17 3.34 -4.24
CA SER A 10 -13.00 4.22 -4.03
C SER A 10 -11.76 3.40 -3.66
N ILE A 11 -10.57 3.91 -3.99
CA ILE A 11 -9.29 3.32 -3.60
C ILE A 11 -9.24 3.07 -2.09
N SER A 12 -9.69 4.03 -1.28
CA SER A 12 -9.76 3.90 0.17
C SER A 12 -10.61 2.70 0.62
N THR A 13 -11.77 2.46 0.00
CA THR A 13 -12.64 1.33 0.33
C THR A 13 -12.01 0.00 -0.07
N ILE A 14 -11.33 -0.05 -1.22
CA ILE A 14 -10.64 -1.25 -1.72
C ILE A 14 -9.46 -1.59 -0.80
N ILE A 15 -8.57 -0.62 -0.53
CA ILE A 15 -7.40 -0.81 0.33
C ILE A 15 -7.81 -1.18 1.75
N ARG A 16 -8.87 -0.57 2.30
CA ARG A 16 -9.41 -0.95 3.62
C ARG A 16 -9.83 -2.41 3.65
N SER A 17 -10.54 -2.87 2.63
CA SER A 17 -11.03 -4.25 2.54
C SER A 17 -9.87 -5.25 2.41
N TYR A 18 -8.88 -4.92 1.56
CA TYR A 18 -7.67 -5.71 1.39
C TYR A 18 -6.87 -5.83 2.70
N LYS A 19 -6.52 -4.69 3.32
CA LYS A 19 -5.77 -4.68 4.59
C LYS A 19 -6.48 -5.47 5.67
N SER A 20 -7.80 -5.34 5.78
CA SER A 20 -8.64 -6.10 6.72
C SER A 20 -8.60 -7.61 6.48
N ALA A 21 -8.71 -8.04 5.22
CA ALA A 21 -8.68 -9.46 4.87
C ALA A 21 -7.32 -10.10 5.21
N VAL A 22 -6.22 -9.44 4.83
CA VAL A 22 -4.86 -9.91 5.12
C VAL A 22 -4.57 -9.94 6.61
N THR A 23 -4.90 -8.87 7.37
CA THR A 23 -4.72 -8.86 8.82
C THR A 23 -5.46 -10.02 9.49
N ARG A 24 -6.71 -10.28 9.09
CA ARG A 24 -7.48 -11.40 9.63
C ARG A 24 -6.84 -12.75 9.29
N HIS A 25 -6.34 -12.92 8.07
CA HIS A 25 -5.69 -14.16 7.65
C HIS A 25 -4.38 -14.40 8.40
N ALA A 26 -3.50 -13.40 8.46
CA ALA A 26 -2.22 -13.47 9.16
C ALA A 26 -2.39 -13.78 10.66
N ARG A 27 -3.31 -13.08 11.34
CA ARG A 27 -3.58 -13.32 12.77
C ARG A 27 -4.16 -14.71 13.03
N ARG A 28 -4.98 -15.25 12.12
CA ARG A 28 -5.49 -16.64 12.23
C ARG A 28 -4.37 -17.67 12.12
N MET A 29 -3.29 -17.36 11.40
CA MET A 29 -2.10 -18.20 11.33
C MET A 29 -1.14 -17.99 12.51
N GLY A 30 -1.48 -17.14 13.48
CA GLY A 30 -0.66 -16.87 14.65
C GLY A 30 0.43 -15.81 14.44
N PHE A 31 0.43 -15.10 13.31
CA PHE A 31 1.41 -14.02 13.09
C PHE A 31 1.01 -12.73 13.83
N GLU A 32 1.98 -12.14 14.54
CA GLU A 32 1.88 -10.77 15.04
C GLU A 32 2.04 -9.78 13.87
N PHE A 33 0.93 -9.55 13.18
CA PHE A 33 0.92 -8.74 11.97
C PHE A 33 0.19 -7.40 12.17
N GLN A 34 0.85 -6.33 11.71
CA GLN A 34 0.29 -4.99 11.61
C GLN A 34 0.72 -4.30 10.31
N TRP A 35 -0.16 -3.44 9.80
CA TRP A 35 0.17 -2.57 8.68
C TRP A 35 0.75 -1.25 9.21
N GLN A 36 1.63 -0.63 8.42
CA GLN A 36 1.82 0.82 8.52
C GLN A 36 0.46 1.53 8.34
N SER A 37 0.25 2.58 9.12
CA SER A 37 -0.97 3.38 9.08
C SER A 37 -1.13 4.08 7.72
N ARG A 38 -2.40 4.24 7.29
CA ARG A 38 -2.78 4.86 6.01
C ARG A 38 -2.16 4.14 4.79
N PHE A 39 -2.14 4.78 3.64
CA PHE A 39 -1.47 4.29 2.43
C PHE A 39 -1.04 5.50 1.59
N HIS A 40 -0.06 5.30 0.72
CA HIS A 40 0.35 6.28 -0.27
C HIS A 40 -0.38 6.01 -1.58
N ASP A 41 -0.97 7.05 -2.17
CA ASP A 41 -1.55 7.02 -3.50
C ASP A 41 -1.06 8.21 -4.33
N HIS A 42 -0.90 7.97 -5.64
CA HIS A 42 -0.45 8.97 -6.59
C HIS A 42 -1.10 8.72 -7.95
N ILE A 43 -1.69 9.76 -8.55
CA ILE A 43 -2.30 9.67 -9.87
C ILE A 43 -1.23 9.95 -10.91
N ILE A 44 -0.92 8.93 -11.72
CA ILE A 44 0.02 9.04 -12.83
C ILE A 44 -0.61 9.81 -13.99
N ARG A 45 -0.03 10.96 -14.35
CA ARG A 45 -0.62 11.89 -15.34
C ARG A 45 0.09 11.91 -16.69
N ASN A 46 1.28 11.33 -16.80
CA ASN A 46 2.04 11.29 -18.04
C ASN A 46 3.02 10.09 -18.05
N ASP A 47 3.59 9.82 -19.22
CA ASP A 47 4.51 8.69 -19.42
C ASP A 47 5.81 8.84 -18.63
N VAL A 48 6.39 10.05 -18.55
CA VAL A 48 7.64 10.28 -17.79
C VAL A 48 7.46 9.90 -16.32
N GLU A 49 6.33 10.27 -15.74
CA GLU A 49 5.96 9.92 -14.37
C GLU A 49 5.73 8.41 -14.21
N TYR A 50 5.06 7.79 -15.18
CA TYR A 50 4.87 6.33 -15.23
C TYR A 50 6.22 5.61 -15.22
N GLN A 51 7.13 5.96 -16.12
CA GLN A 51 8.45 5.33 -16.22
C GLN A 51 9.23 5.46 -14.91
N ARG A 52 9.21 6.64 -14.28
CA ARG A 52 9.89 6.87 -13.01
C ARG A 52 9.33 5.99 -11.89
N ILE A 53 8.01 5.93 -11.71
CA ILE A 53 7.36 5.16 -10.65
C ILE A 53 7.51 3.66 -10.90
N TYR A 54 7.34 3.22 -12.15
CA TYR A 54 7.57 1.83 -12.55
C TYR A 54 9.00 1.39 -12.24
N ASN A 55 10.00 2.18 -12.64
CA ASN A 55 11.40 1.87 -12.39
C ASN A 55 11.72 1.85 -10.90
N TYR A 56 11.15 2.76 -10.12
CA TYR A 56 11.27 2.74 -8.65
C TYR A 56 10.73 1.42 -8.07
N ILE A 57 9.47 1.06 -8.37
CA ILE A 57 8.85 -0.16 -7.84
C ILE A 57 9.64 -1.41 -8.24
N LYS A 58 10.07 -1.47 -9.51
CA LYS A 58 10.83 -2.61 -10.06
C LYS A 58 12.18 -2.79 -9.36
N ASN A 59 12.90 -1.70 -9.12
CA ASN A 59 14.27 -1.75 -8.63
C ASN A 59 14.37 -1.67 -7.10
N ASN A 60 13.31 -1.25 -6.40
CA ASN A 60 13.32 -1.06 -4.94
C ASN A 60 13.76 -2.31 -4.16
N PRO A 61 13.33 -3.55 -4.48
CA PRO A 61 13.80 -4.73 -3.75
C PRO A 61 15.32 -4.94 -3.83
N ALA A 62 15.91 -4.66 -5.00
CA ALA A 62 17.35 -4.80 -5.20
C ALA A 62 18.14 -3.68 -4.51
N ASN A 63 17.55 -2.49 -4.43
CA ASN A 63 18.19 -1.31 -3.84
C ASN A 63 17.87 -1.15 -2.34
N TRP A 64 17.23 -2.14 -1.70
CA TRP A 64 16.69 -2.00 -0.35
C TRP A 64 17.77 -1.71 0.70
N GLU A 65 18.90 -2.42 0.63
CA GLU A 65 20.02 -2.25 1.58
C GLU A 65 20.74 -0.90 1.42
N GLU A 66 20.65 -0.30 0.23
CA GLU A 66 21.22 1.01 -0.09
C GLU A 66 20.22 2.16 0.15
N ASP A 67 18.97 1.84 0.52
CA ASP A 67 17.95 2.86 0.74
C ASP A 67 18.27 3.69 1.98
N ARG A 68 18.10 5.01 1.88
CA ARG A 68 18.41 5.95 2.96
C ARG A 68 17.58 5.73 4.24
N PHE A 69 16.47 4.99 4.14
CA PHE A 69 15.62 4.63 5.27
C PHE A 69 15.85 3.20 5.76
N PHE A 70 16.78 2.46 5.15
CA PHE A 70 17.21 1.17 5.64
C PHE A 70 17.91 1.37 7.00
N GLN A 71 17.33 0.77 8.04
CA GLN A 71 17.92 0.71 9.37
C GLN A 71 18.15 -0.77 9.70
N ASN A 72 19.41 -1.11 10.02
CA ASN A 72 19.84 -2.44 10.45
C ASN A 72 19.26 -2.83 11.81
#